data_AF-A0A4U0XVZ2-F1
#
_entry.id   AF-A0A4U0XVZ2-F1
#
_cell.length_a   1.000
_cell.length_b   1.000
_cell.length_c   1.000
_cell.angle_alpha   90.00
_cell.angle_beta   90.00
_cell.angle_gamma   90.00
#
_symmetry.space_group_name_H-M   'P 1'
#
loop_
_entity.id
_entity.type
_entity.pdbx_description
1 polymer ?
#
loop_
_entity_poly.entity_id
_entity_poly.type
_entity_poly.pdbx_seq_one_letter_code
_entity_poly.pdbx_strand_id
1 'polypeptide(L)'
;MARTRNLRPSVVTDEKLQQDEGDPEGDGDEEERNEVKDGGGGGTTAFRSRLERFQYDSSTASRDATSPPYRITRKRPLVDNDDDAKSTTSPSPPKKRRQPSRYAPPSTYAHLPKLLDILEPNLICMFVGTNPGIRTATAGHAYAHPSNLFWKLLHSSGCTDARLLPENDVDLPRWYAMGNTNIVERPSKDAAELSKAEMAAGTPILEEKVRRYRPEAVCIVGKGIWGAVWRSRYKREMKKDDFHWGWQEDKERMGKEDGSAWEGARVYVTSSTSGLSASLRPAEKEAIWKPFGEWVKGRRKERFGTEGRLLEGMVKMEAVGAGENENEGNT
;
A
#
# COMPACT_ATOMS: atom_id res chain seq x y z
N MET A 1 42.96 -14.99 11.54
CA MET A 1 43.66 -14.81 10.24
C MET A 1 43.74 -16.16 9.54
N ALA A 2 43.04 -16.35 8.42
CA ALA A 2 43.20 -17.47 7.49
C ALA A 2 42.67 -17.02 6.12
N ARG A 3 43.55 -16.52 5.25
CA ARG A 3 44.08 -17.25 4.07
C ARG A 3 43.00 -17.61 3.03
N THR A 4 42.66 -16.60 2.24
CA THR A 4 42.05 -16.75 0.91
C THR A 4 42.92 -17.59 -0.02
N ARG A 5 42.29 -18.40 -0.88
CA ARG A 5 42.93 -19.02 -2.06
C ARG A 5 42.20 -18.57 -3.31
N ASN A 6 42.90 -17.86 -4.19
CA ASN A 6 42.46 -17.57 -5.54
C ASN A 6 42.59 -18.82 -6.41
N LEU A 7 41.60 -19.08 -7.26
CA LEU A 7 41.76 -19.94 -8.43
C LEU A 7 41.53 -19.09 -9.69
N ARG A 8 42.39 -19.29 -10.69
CA ARG A 8 42.32 -18.65 -12.02
C ARG A 8 41.62 -19.59 -13.02
N PRO A 9 41.06 -19.06 -14.12
CA PRO A 9 40.26 -19.84 -15.05
C PRO A 9 41.12 -20.70 -16.00
N SER A 10 40.56 -21.83 -16.43
CA SER A 10 41.03 -22.61 -17.57
C SER A 10 40.32 -22.19 -18.86
N VAL A 11 40.95 -22.45 -20.01
CA VAL A 11 40.64 -21.83 -21.31
C VAL A 11 40.46 -22.89 -22.39
N VAL A 12 39.40 -22.75 -23.19
CA VAL A 12 39.18 -23.30 -24.56
C VAL A 12 39.12 -24.82 -24.76
N THR A 13 37.99 -25.27 -25.34
CA THR A 13 37.96 -25.97 -26.64
C THR A 13 36.73 -25.51 -27.44
N ASP A 14 36.94 -25.07 -28.68
CA ASP A 14 35.89 -24.88 -29.70
C ASP A 14 35.38 -26.24 -30.21
N GLU A 15 34.09 -26.35 -30.52
CA GLU A 15 33.66 -27.22 -31.60
C GLU A 15 32.44 -26.63 -32.33
N LYS A 16 32.47 -26.65 -33.67
CA LYS A 16 31.42 -26.14 -34.56
C LYS A 16 30.48 -27.27 -34.97
N LEU A 17 29.21 -26.94 -35.22
CA LEU A 17 28.43 -27.59 -36.27
C LEU A 17 27.40 -26.62 -36.85
N GLN A 18 27.10 -26.79 -38.14
CA GLN A 18 26.25 -25.93 -38.97
C GLN A 18 24.94 -26.63 -39.35
N GLN A 19 23.90 -25.83 -39.56
CA GLN A 19 22.86 -25.89 -40.62
C GLN A 19 22.38 -27.25 -41.16
N ASP A 20 21.06 -27.47 -41.09
CA ASP A 20 20.13 -27.64 -42.24
C ASP A 20 18.68 -27.56 -41.70
N GLU A 21 17.78 -26.73 -42.26
CA GLU A 21 16.90 -26.94 -43.45
C GLU A 21 15.68 -27.83 -43.19
N GLY A 22 14.49 -27.40 -43.65
CA GLY A 22 13.27 -28.24 -43.69
C GLY A 22 11.95 -27.65 -43.14
N ASP A 23 11.34 -26.70 -43.86
CA ASP A 23 9.86 -26.63 -44.00
C ASP A 23 9.41 -27.71 -45.01
N PRO A 24 8.16 -28.21 -44.98
CA PRO A 24 7.18 -27.68 -45.94
C PRO A 24 5.70 -27.63 -45.51
N GLU A 25 5.07 -26.54 -45.97
CA GLU A 25 3.74 -26.36 -46.60
C GLU A 25 2.63 -27.44 -46.56
N GLY A 26 1.39 -26.94 -46.49
CA GLY A 26 0.20 -27.48 -47.18
C GLY A 26 -0.94 -28.01 -46.27
N ASP A 27 -2.22 -27.81 -46.59
CA ASP A 27 -2.85 -26.93 -47.60
C ASP A 27 -4.39 -26.85 -47.38
N GLY A 28 -5.07 -25.85 -47.95
CA GLY A 28 -6.54 -25.80 -48.21
C GLY A 28 -7.53 -25.79 -47.02
N ASP A 29 -8.75 -25.22 -47.09
CA ASP A 29 -9.50 -24.47 -48.12
C ASP A 29 -10.44 -23.47 -47.38
N GLU A 30 -10.65 -22.21 -47.84
CA GLU A 30 -11.76 -21.70 -48.69
C GLU A 30 -13.20 -22.07 -48.21
N GLU A 31 -14.28 -21.28 -48.23
CA GLU A 31 -14.80 -20.10 -48.98
C GLU A 31 -15.75 -19.27 -48.05
N GLU A 32 -16.28 -18.05 -48.28
CA GLU A 32 -16.01 -16.96 -49.25
C GLU A 32 -16.36 -15.56 -48.62
N ARG A 33 -17.39 -14.83 -49.10
CA ARG A 33 -17.77 -13.44 -48.72
C ARG A 33 -19.25 -13.33 -48.28
N ASN A 34 -19.69 -12.27 -47.61
CA ASN A 34 -20.14 -11.04 -48.30
C ASN A 34 -20.28 -9.81 -47.39
N GLU A 35 -20.09 -8.63 -48.00
CA GLU A 35 -20.19 -7.30 -47.36
C GLU A 35 -21.64 -6.87 -47.10
N VAL A 36 -21.87 -6.12 -46.02
CA VAL A 36 -22.85 -5.02 -46.01
C VAL A 36 -22.20 -3.80 -45.34
N LYS A 37 -22.26 -2.66 -46.03
CA LYS A 37 -21.84 -1.34 -45.52
C LYS A 37 -23.00 -0.69 -44.76
N ASP A 38 -22.72 -0.06 -43.62
CA ASP A 38 -23.02 1.38 -43.46
C ASP A 38 -22.17 1.99 -42.33
N GLY A 39 -22.07 3.33 -42.29
CA GLY A 39 -21.03 4.03 -41.52
C GLY A 39 -21.47 4.77 -40.25
N GLY A 40 -20.45 5.16 -39.47
CA GLY A 40 -20.37 6.50 -38.88
C GLY A 40 -20.92 6.74 -37.46
N GLY A 41 -20.06 7.31 -36.62
CA GLY A 41 -20.47 8.32 -35.64
C GLY A 41 -20.69 7.84 -34.20
N GLY A 42 -19.91 8.40 -33.26
CA GLY A 42 -20.06 8.10 -31.82
C GLY A 42 -21.27 8.78 -31.17
N GLY A 43 -21.79 8.16 -30.10
CA GLY A 43 -22.92 8.67 -29.31
C GLY A 43 -22.82 8.36 -27.82
N THR A 44 -22.45 9.36 -27.01
CA THR A 44 -22.27 9.23 -25.55
C THR A 44 -23.58 9.35 -24.76
N THR A 45 -24.35 8.27 -24.58
CA THR A 45 -25.50 8.26 -23.63
C THR A 45 -25.89 6.85 -23.17
N ALA A 46 -25.26 6.33 -22.10
CA ALA A 46 -25.70 5.08 -21.44
C ALA A 46 -25.52 5.05 -19.90
N PHE A 47 -25.19 6.18 -19.26
CA PHE A 47 -24.91 6.25 -17.81
C PHE A 47 -25.86 7.16 -17.02
N ARG A 48 -26.80 7.87 -17.66
CA ARG A 48 -27.75 8.78 -16.98
C ARG A 48 -29.10 8.14 -16.61
N SER A 49 -29.46 7.00 -17.19
CA SER A 49 -30.78 6.35 -17.07
C SER A 49 -30.90 5.33 -15.92
N ARG A 50 -30.05 5.41 -14.88
CA ARG A 50 -30.11 4.50 -13.72
C ARG A 50 -30.08 5.22 -12.35
N LEU A 51 -30.37 6.53 -12.32
CA LEU A 51 -30.34 7.36 -11.11
C LEU A 51 -31.72 7.95 -10.71
N GLU A 52 -32.82 7.29 -11.07
CA GLU A 52 -34.20 7.71 -10.75
C GLU A 52 -34.93 6.74 -9.80
N ARG A 53 -34.20 5.99 -8.96
CA ARG A 53 -34.81 5.03 -8.01
C ARG A 53 -34.63 5.36 -6.53
N PHE A 54 -34.14 6.57 -6.23
CA PHE A 54 -34.07 7.13 -4.87
C PHE A 54 -34.30 8.65 -4.92
N GLN A 55 -35.49 9.06 -5.32
CA GLN A 55 -36.01 10.38 -4.95
C GLN A 55 -36.80 10.20 -3.64
N TYR A 56 -36.43 10.96 -2.62
CA TYR A 56 -37.15 10.99 -1.34
C TYR A 56 -38.06 12.23 -1.34
N ASP A 57 -39.37 12.00 -1.30
CA ASP A 57 -40.36 13.08 -1.24
C ASP A 57 -40.30 13.81 0.12
N SER A 58 -40.49 15.13 0.10
CA SER A 58 -40.37 15.99 1.28
C SER A 58 -41.58 16.94 1.40
N SER A 59 -42.75 16.35 1.66
CA SER A 59 -43.97 17.04 2.12
C SER A 59 -44.89 15.99 2.79
N THR A 60 -45.62 16.19 3.88
CA THR A 60 -45.87 17.33 4.77
C THR A 60 -46.13 16.85 6.22
N ALA A 61 -45.72 17.61 7.23
CA ALA A 61 -46.34 17.62 8.57
C ALA A 61 -45.89 18.88 9.32
N SER A 62 -46.78 19.51 10.09
CA SER A 62 -46.51 20.84 10.68
C SER A 62 -47.05 20.98 12.11
N ARG A 63 -46.37 21.83 12.90
CA ARG A 63 -46.69 22.25 14.30
C ARG A 63 -46.40 21.17 15.35
N ASP A 64 -45.97 21.48 16.58
CA ASP A 64 -46.02 22.77 17.31
C ASP A 64 -44.86 22.94 18.33
N ALA A 65 -44.62 24.17 18.82
CA ALA A 65 -43.92 24.62 20.05
C ALA A 65 -42.58 23.95 20.51
N THR A 66 -41.56 24.61 21.09
CA THR A 66 -41.38 25.98 21.63
C THR A 66 -39.87 26.28 21.70
N SER A 67 -39.43 27.54 21.60
CA SER A 67 -38.02 27.95 21.81
C SER A 67 -37.89 28.97 22.94
N PRO A 68 -36.98 28.81 23.92
CA PRO A 68 -36.59 29.88 24.84
C PRO A 68 -35.47 30.76 24.23
N PRO A 69 -35.55 32.10 24.31
CA PRO A 69 -34.55 32.99 23.73
C PRO A 69 -33.41 33.28 24.70
N TYR A 70 -32.16 33.09 24.28
CA TYR A 70 -31.02 33.72 24.95
C TYR A 70 -30.04 34.36 23.95
N ARG A 71 -30.26 35.66 23.72
CA ARG A 71 -29.44 36.50 22.84
C ARG A 71 -28.52 37.37 23.70
N ILE A 72 -27.28 36.93 23.92
CA ILE A 72 -26.29 37.72 24.66
C ILE A 72 -25.83 38.90 23.79
N THR A 73 -26.43 40.07 24.00
CA THR A 73 -25.90 41.35 23.54
C THR A 73 -24.87 41.88 24.53
N ARG A 74 -23.60 41.95 24.13
CA ARG A 74 -22.58 42.76 24.83
C ARG A 74 -21.93 43.74 23.86
N LYS A 75 -22.61 44.86 23.62
CA LYS A 75 -21.95 46.09 23.15
C LYS A 75 -21.16 46.65 24.34
N ARG A 76 -19.85 46.86 24.19
CA ARG A 76 -19.11 47.76 25.08
C ARG A 76 -19.30 49.21 24.60
N PRO A 77 -19.27 50.22 25.48
CA PRO A 77 -19.26 51.61 25.06
C PRO A 77 -17.97 51.93 24.30
N LEU A 78 -18.09 52.75 23.24
CA LEU A 78 -16.98 53.57 22.77
C LEU A 78 -16.88 54.76 23.73
N VAL A 79 -15.67 55.02 24.22
CA VAL A 79 -15.29 56.29 24.84
C VAL A 79 -14.34 56.96 23.87
N ASP A 80 -14.73 58.13 23.38
CA ASP A 80 -13.82 59.01 22.66
C ASP A 80 -12.73 59.51 23.62
N ASN A 81 -11.50 59.54 23.12
CA ASN A 81 -10.45 60.41 23.62
C ASN A 81 -9.70 60.88 22.38
N ASP A 82 -9.93 62.14 21.98
CA ASP A 82 -9.01 62.88 21.14
C ASP A 82 -7.70 63.08 21.92
N ASP A 83 -6.57 62.68 21.34
CA ASP A 83 -5.29 63.27 21.68
C ASP A 83 -4.28 63.12 20.52
N ASP A 84 -3.63 64.22 20.18
CA ASP A 84 -2.86 64.41 18.96
C ASP A 84 -1.42 63.86 19.10
N ALA A 85 -1.07 62.80 18.35
CA ALA A 85 0.30 62.28 18.30
C ALA A 85 0.72 61.78 16.91
N LYS A 86 1.53 62.57 16.21
CA LYS A 86 2.08 62.27 14.86
C LYS A 86 2.97 61.02 14.87
N SER A 87 2.56 59.96 14.16
CA SER A 87 3.39 58.77 13.94
C SER A 87 4.22 58.88 12.64
N THR A 88 5.55 58.83 12.73
CA THR A 88 6.43 58.68 11.57
C THR A 88 6.55 57.20 11.17
N THR A 89 6.07 56.82 9.99
CA THR A 89 6.07 55.44 9.51
C THR A 89 7.23 55.14 8.56
N SER A 90 8.16 54.28 8.99
CA SER A 90 9.12 53.63 8.08
C SER A 90 8.62 52.23 7.69
N PRO A 91 8.70 51.82 6.41
CA PRO A 91 8.15 50.54 5.97
C PRO A 91 9.01 49.37 6.44
N SER A 92 8.39 48.41 7.14
CA SER A 92 9.01 47.13 7.48
C SER A 92 9.10 46.20 6.25
N PRO A 93 10.14 45.37 6.12
CA PRO A 93 10.28 44.46 4.98
C PRO A 93 9.18 43.37 4.97
N PRO A 94 8.77 42.89 3.79
CA PRO A 94 7.62 41.99 3.66
C PRO A 94 7.88 40.62 4.30
N LYS A 95 7.16 40.32 5.39
CA LYS A 95 7.13 38.98 6.01
C LYS A 95 6.58 37.96 5.01
N LYS A 96 7.45 37.16 4.39
CA LYS A 96 7.05 35.92 3.70
C LYS A 96 6.34 35.01 4.70
N ARG A 97 5.00 34.94 4.65
CA ARG A 97 4.18 33.93 5.34
C ARG A 97 4.49 32.54 4.79
N ARG A 98 5.58 31.93 5.25
CA ARG A 98 5.76 30.48 5.15
C ARG A 98 4.64 29.86 5.98
N GLN A 99 3.76 29.10 5.35
CA GLN A 99 2.87 28.20 6.08
C GLN A 99 3.74 27.33 7.00
N PRO A 100 3.39 27.12 8.28
CA PRO A 100 4.16 26.24 9.14
C PRO A 100 4.19 24.86 8.50
N SER A 101 5.40 24.37 8.23
CA SER A 101 5.60 23.02 7.74
C SER A 101 5.03 22.05 8.77
N ARG A 102 4.09 21.19 8.37
CA ARG A 102 3.54 20.15 9.27
C ARG A 102 4.59 19.11 9.67
N TYR A 103 5.74 19.08 8.98
CA TYR A 103 6.87 18.23 9.32
C TYR A 103 7.29 18.38 10.79
N ALA A 104 7.31 17.27 11.52
CA ALA A 104 7.93 17.17 12.83
C ALA A 104 9.30 16.49 12.69
N PRO A 105 10.40 17.06 13.22
CA PRO A 105 11.71 16.42 13.19
C PRO A 105 11.70 15.12 14.01
N PRO A 106 12.61 14.15 13.75
CA PRO A 106 12.65 12.88 14.47
C PRO A 106 12.76 13.03 15.99
N SER A 107 13.43 14.07 16.47
CA SER A 107 13.58 14.38 17.89
C SER A 107 12.26 14.62 18.63
N THR A 108 11.19 15.04 17.95
CA THR A 108 9.87 15.27 18.58
C THR A 108 9.30 14.00 19.22
N TYR A 109 9.57 12.84 18.62
CA TYR A 109 9.01 11.55 19.06
C TYR A 109 10.08 10.51 19.40
N ALA A 110 11.35 10.91 19.53
CA ALA A 110 12.47 10.02 19.82
C ALA A 110 12.37 9.31 21.20
N HIS A 111 11.49 9.77 22.08
CA HIS A 111 11.17 9.14 23.36
C HIS A 111 10.17 7.97 23.24
N LEU A 112 9.52 7.81 22.09
CA LEU A 112 8.62 6.68 21.82
C LEU A 112 9.44 5.50 21.26
N PRO A 113 9.10 4.25 21.63
CA PRO A 113 9.75 3.08 21.05
C PRO A 113 9.44 2.99 19.55
N LYS A 114 10.39 2.40 18.81
CA LYS A 114 10.16 1.98 17.43
C LYS A 114 9.25 0.75 17.43
N LEU A 115 8.41 0.60 16.40
CA LEU A 115 7.68 -0.64 16.17
C LEU A 115 8.63 -1.65 15.52
N LEU A 116 8.65 -2.89 16.02
CA LEU A 116 9.38 -3.99 15.37
C LEU A 116 8.62 -4.43 14.11
N ASP A 117 9.34 -4.80 13.06
CA ASP A 117 8.73 -5.45 11.90
C ASP A 117 8.39 -6.90 12.25
N ILE A 118 7.22 -7.37 11.82
CA ILE A 118 6.81 -8.77 11.97
C ILE A 118 7.00 -9.44 10.61
N LEU A 119 8.18 -10.02 10.40
CA LEU A 119 8.60 -10.60 9.12
C LEU A 119 9.32 -11.93 9.32
N GLU A 120 8.86 -12.95 8.59
CA GLU A 120 9.49 -14.26 8.45
C GLU A 120 9.70 -14.55 6.96
N PRO A 121 10.52 -15.55 6.58
CA PRO A 121 10.56 -16.05 5.21
C PRO A 121 9.22 -16.65 4.77
N ASN A 122 9.05 -16.88 3.45
CA ASN A 122 7.94 -17.65 2.87
C ASN A 122 6.53 -17.08 3.11
N LEU A 123 6.38 -15.79 3.42
CA LEU A 123 5.05 -15.16 3.59
C LEU A 123 4.27 -15.12 2.26
N ILE A 124 2.95 -15.37 2.32
CA ILE A 124 2.02 -15.08 1.22
C ILE A 124 2.04 -13.57 0.95
N CYS A 125 2.02 -12.74 2.01
CA CYS A 125 2.17 -11.30 1.82
C CYS A 125 2.77 -10.52 2.99
N MET A 126 3.35 -9.37 2.65
CA MET A 126 3.83 -8.36 3.59
C MET A 126 3.03 -7.07 3.42
N PHE A 127 2.39 -6.60 4.50
CA PHE A 127 1.72 -5.30 4.53
C PHE A 127 2.69 -4.18 4.90
N VAL A 128 2.65 -3.08 4.15
CA VAL A 128 3.51 -1.91 4.34
C VAL A 128 2.67 -0.74 4.83
N GLY A 129 2.84 -0.36 6.08
CA GLY A 129 2.33 0.87 6.67
C GLY A 129 3.21 2.10 6.36
N THR A 130 2.72 3.28 6.70
CA THR A 130 3.48 4.52 6.54
C THR A 130 4.60 4.59 7.58
N ASN A 131 4.20 4.69 8.85
CA ASN A 131 5.06 4.72 10.03
C ASN A 131 4.20 4.47 11.30
N PRO A 132 4.81 4.18 12.45
CA PRO A 132 4.08 4.07 13.72
C PRO A 132 3.43 5.40 14.12
N GLY A 133 2.09 5.41 14.24
CA GLY A 133 1.41 6.48 14.97
C GLY A 133 1.69 6.36 16.48
N ILE A 134 1.55 7.45 17.25
CA ILE A 134 1.81 7.47 18.71
C ILE A 134 1.25 6.24 19.43
N ARG A 135 -0.03 5.89 19.23
CA ARG A 135 -0.65 4.72 19.88
C ARG A 135 -0.07 3.37 19.41
N THR A 136 0.32 3.25 18.15
CA THR A 136 0.99 2.05 17.60
C THR A 136 2.39 1.91 18.20
N ALA A 137 3.14 3.00 18.34
CA ALA A 137 4.43 3.00 19.01
C ALA A 137 4.28 2.61 20.50
N THR A 138 3.45 3.33 21.26
CA THR A 138 3.26 3.07 22.70
C THR A 138 2.71 1.67 23.01
N ALA A 139 1.85 1.10 22.14
CA ALA A 139 1.32 -0.24 22.32
C ALA A 139 2.26 -1.35 21.85
N GLY A 140 3.27 -1.04 21.03
CA GLY A 140 4.13 -2.06 20.41
C GLY A 140 3.47 -2.90 19.30
N HIS A 141 2.24 -2.55 18.89
CA HIS A 141 1.41 -3.34 17.97
C HIS A 141 0.94 -2.56 16.74
N ALA A 142 1.04 -3.21 15.57
CA ALA A 142 0.70 -2.68 14.27
C ALA A 142 -0.77 -2.20 14.22
N TYR A 143 -0.96 -0.98 13.71
CA TYR A 143 -2.26 -0.35 13.53
C TYR A 143 -3.14 -0.23 14.80
N ALA A 144 -2.57 -0.33 16.02
CA ALA A 144 -3.28 -0.29 17.30
C ALA A 144 -4.10 0.98 17.67
N HIS A 145 -4.20 1.98 16.79
CA HIS A 145 -5.06 3.13 17.05
C HIS A 145 -6.54 2.78 16.81
N PRO A 146 -7.49 3.06 17.72
CA PRO A 146 -8.90 2.62 17.58
C PRO A 146 -9.64 3.09 16.32
N SER A 147 -9.25 4.23 15.74
CA SER A 147 -9.81 4.71 14.47
C SER A 147 -9.14 4.11 13.22
N ASN A 148 -8.16 3.21 13.38
CA ASN A 148 -7.53 2.52 12.27
C ASN A 148 -8.38 1.32 11.83
N LEU A 149 -8.65 1.25 10.53
CA LEU A 149 -9.53 0.24 9.95
C LEU A 149 -8.79 -1.03 9.51
N PHE A 150 -7.46 -1.15 9.68
CA PHE A 150 -6.67 -2.27 9.16
C PHE A 150 -7.26 -3.63 9.56
N TRP A 151 -7.43 -3.88 10.86
CA TRP A 151 -7.98 -5.14 11.38
C TRP A 151 -9.42 -5.41 10.95
N LYS A 152 -10.24 -4.36 10.71
CA LYS A 152 -11.58 -4.54 10.13
C LYS A 152 -11.47 -4.96 8.65
N LEU A 153 -10.66 -4.22 7.88
CA LEU A 153 -10.51 -4.41 6.44
C LEU A 153 -9.84 -5.73 6.07
N LEU A 154 -8.84 -6.15 6.85
CA LEU A 154 -8.14 -7.44 6.75
C LEU A 154 -9.12 -8.62 6.87
N HIS A 155 -10.06 -8.53 7.82
CA HIS A 155 -11.12 -9.52 7.98
C HIS A 155 -12.18 -9.41 6.87
N SER A 156 -12.72 -8.22 6.61
CA SER A 156 -13.79 -8.06 5.62
C SER A 156 -13.36 -8.32 4.17
N SER A 157 -12.06 -8.29 3.86
CA SER A 157 -11.53 -8.73 2.57
C SER A 157 -11.31 -10.24 2.47
N GLY A 158 -11.38 -10.97 3.59
CA GLY A 158 -11.08 -12.40 3.65
C GLY A 158 -9.60 -12.74 3.84
N CYS A 159 -8.72 -11.79 4.16
CA CYS A 159 -7.33 -12.13 4.51
C CYS A 159 -7.27 -12.96 5.80
N THR A 160 -8.22 -12.75 6.72
CA THR A 160 -8.40 -13.53 7.96
C THR A 160 -9.84 -14.01 8.08
N ASP A 161 -10.04 -15.17 8.68
CA ASP A 161 -11.34 -15.81 8.95
C ASP A 161 -12.05 -15.25 10.19
N ALA A 162 -11.32 -14.56 11.07
CA ALA A 162 -11.85 -13.78 12.18
C ALA A 162 -11.27 -12.36 12.21
N ARG A 163 -11.98 -11.42 12.86
CA ARG A 163 -11.46 -10.07 13.13
C ARG A 163 -10.50 -10.12 14.31
N LEU A 164 -9.21 -10.10 13.98
CA LEU A 164 -8.12 -10.07 14.96
C LEU A 164 -8.03 -8.72 15.70
N LEU A 165 -7.29 -8.73 16.80
CA LEU A 165 -6.88 -7.55 17.57
C LEU A 165 -5.45 -7.13 17.19
N PRO A 166 -5.04 -5.88 17.45
CA PRO A 166 -3.65 -5.44 17.25
C PRO A 166 -2.61 -6.34 17.89
N GLU A 167 -2.90 -6.87 19.07
CA GLU A 167 -2.05 -7.75 19.87
C GLU A 167 -1.80 -9.12 19.20
N ASN A 168 -2.48 -9.43 18.09
CA ASN A 168 -2.28 -10.64 17.29
C ASN A 168 -1.34 -10.43 16.10
N ASP A 169 -0.75 -9.25 15.92
CA ASP A 169 0.17 -8.98 14.80
C ASP A 169 1.40 -9.87 14.81
N VAL A 170 2.01 -10.08 15.99
CA VAL A 170 3.15 -11.01 16.22
C VAL A 170 2.90 -12.43 15.74
N ASP A 171 1.64 -12.87 15.71
CA ASP A 171 1.23 -14.22 15.33
C ASP A 171 0.80 -14.33 13.85
N LEU A 172 0.70 -13.23 13.10
CA LEU A 172 0.28 -13.24 11.69
C LEU A 172 1.14 -14.14 10.77
N PRO A 173 2.48 -14.24 10.93
CA PRO A 173 3.28 -15.17 10.14
C PRO A 173 2.84 -16.62 10.38
N ARG A 174 2.73 -16.99 11.66
CA ARG A 174 2.38 -18.34 12.11
C ARG A 174 0.94 -18.74 11.77
N TRP A 175 -0.01 -17.82 11.91
CA TRP A 175 -1.44 -18.10 11.77
C TRP A 175 -1.94 -17.95 10.33
N TYR A 176 -1.27 -17.18 9.47
CA TYR A 176 -1.82 -16.82 8.16
C TYR A 176 -0.77 -16.68 7.05
N ALA A 177 0.52 -16.87 7.33
CA ALA A 177 1.64 -16.55 6.44
C ALA A 177 1.62 -15.08 5.97
N MET A 178 1.32 -14.14 6.88
CA MET A 178 1.30 -12.69 6.60
C MET A 178 2.22 -11.92 7.54
N GLY A 179 2.81 -10.81 7.09
CA GLY A 179 3.71 -9.99 7.91
C GLY A 179 3.47 -8.47 7.77
N ASN A 180 4.15 -7.68 8.61
CA ASN A 180 3.99 -6.24 8.70
C ASN A 180 5.34 -5.50 8.79
N THR A 181 5.47 -4.41 8.03
CA THR A 181 6.57 -3.43 8.11
C THR A 181 6.01 -2.01 7.92
N ASN A 182 6.83 -1.00 8.18
CA ASN A 182 6.59 0.37 7.69
C ASN A 182 7.65 0.81 6.67
N ILE A 183 7.33 1.80 5.83
CA ILE A 183 8.31 2.45 4.94
C ILE A 183 9.18 3.46 5.71
N VAL A 184 8.63 4.11 6.76
CA VAL A 184 9.38 4.98 7.68
C VAL A 184 9.32 4.40 9.08
N GLU A 185 10.49 4.24 9.70
CA GLU A 185 10.66 3.56 10.99
C GLU A 185 10.20 4.41 12.19
N ARG A 186 10.44 5.74 12.15
CA ARG A 186 10.21 6.60 13.31
C ARG A 186 8.72 6.84 13.62
N PRO A 187 8.35 6.96 14.90
CA PRO A 187 7.01 7.41 15.26
C PRO A 187 6.72 8.86 14.82
N SER A 188 5.45 9.15 14.58
CA SER A 188 4.90 10.51 14.45
C SER A 188 3.44 10.54 14.94
N LYS A 189 2.83 11.73 15.04
CA LYS A 189 1.39 11.85 15.28
C LYS A 189 0.60 11.34 14.08
N ASP A 190 1.02 11.72 12.87
CA ASP A 190 0.44 11.28 11.62
C ASP A 190 1.42 11.41 10.43
N ALA A 191 1.02 10.81 9.31
CA ALA A 191 1.83 10.71 8.09
C ALA A 191 2.20 12.07 7.45
N ALA A 192 1.46 13.15 7.75
CA ALA A 192 1.75 14.47 7.19
C ALA A 192 2.80 15.26 8.01
N GLU A 193 3.31 14.68 9.10
CA GLU A 193 4.52 15.11 9.80
C GLU A 193 5.82 14.51 9.22
N LEU A 194 5.70 13.66 8.19
CA LEU A 194 6.83 13.09 7.45
C LEU A 194 7.13 13.92 6.21
N SER A 195 8.41 14.03 5.84
CA SER A 195 8.78 14.70 4.59
C SER A 195 8.66 13.75 3.38
N LYS A 196 8.43 14.31 2.18
CA LYS A 196 8.43 13.51 0.93
C LYS A 196 9.77 12.81 0.67
N ALA A 197 10.87 13.45 1.07
CA ALA A 197 12.23 12.92 0.92
C ALA A 197 12.48 11.76 1.89
N GLU A 198 12.10 11.90 3.15
CA GLU A 198 12.13 10.84 4.17
C GLU A 198 11.31 9.62 3.75
N MET A 199 10.07 9.83 3.29
CA MET A 199 9.23 8.76 2.75
C MET A 199 9.88 8.05 1.55
N ALA A 200 10.52 8.78 0.64
CA ALA A 200 11.20 8.19 -0.52
C ALA A 200 12.48 7.44 -0.14
N ALA A 201 13.23 7.94 0.85
CA ALA A 201 14.43 7.30 1.41
C ALA A 201 14.12 5.97 2.14
N GLY A 202 12.89 5.79 2.61
CA GLY A 202 12.42 4.50 3.12
C GLY A 202 12.27 3.40 2.05
N THR A 203 12.15 3.76 0.77
CA THR A 203 11.97 2.79 -0.33
C THR A 203 13.13 1.80 -0.46
N PRO A 204 14.42 2.19 -0.59
CA PRO A 204 15.52 1.21 -0.71
C PRO A 204 15.60 0.25 0.50
N ILE A 205 15.30 0.73 1.71
CA ILE A 205 15.24 -0.10 2.92
C ILE A 205 14.10 -1.13 2.82
N LEU A 206 12.94 -0.71 2.31
CA LEU A 206 11.81 -1.59 2.04
C LEU A 206 12.14 -2.64 0.96
N GLU A 207 12.79 -2.25 -0.14
CA GLU A 207 13.24 -3.17 -1.20
C GLU A 207 14.23 -4.22 -0.64
N GLU A 208 15.12 -3.85 0.27
CA GLU A 208 16.03 -4.77 0.96
C GLU A 208 15.28 -5.77 1.86
N LYS A 209 14.30 -5.32 2.66
CA LYS A 209 13.42 -6.21 3.44
C LYS A 209 12.68 -7.19 2.53
N VAL A 210 12.11 -6.72 1.42
CA VAL A 210 11.41 -7.59 0.46
C VAL A 210 12.35 -8.62 -0.15
N ARG A 211 13.59 -8.24 -0.52
CA ARG A 211 14.61 -9.16 -1.03
C ARG A 211 15.05 -10.22 -0.02
N ARG A 212 15.13 -9.85 1.26
CA ARG A 212 15.53 -10.72 2.36
C ARG A 212 14.46 -11.76 2.72
N TYR A 213 13.20 -11.33 2.84
CA TYR A 213 12.10 -12.18 3.32
C TYR A 213 11.30 -12.86 2.20
N ARG A 214 11.47 -12.41 0.95
CA ARG A 214 10.88 -12.96 -0.28
C ARG A 214 9.38 -13.31 -0.18
N PRO A 215 8.51 -12.38 0.27
CA PRO A 215 7.07 -12.61 0.27
C PRO A 215 6.56 -12.75 -1.18
N GLU A 216 5.49 -13.51 -1.41
CA GLU A 216 4.89 -13.61 -2.75
C GLU A 216 4.31 -12.27 -3.23
N ALA A 217 3.73 -11.50 -2.29
CA ALA A 217 3.20 -10.17 -2.56
C ALA A 217 3.51 -9.13 -1.48
N VAL A 218 3.58 -7.87 -1.90
CA VAL A 218 3.70 -6.69 -1.03
C VAL A 218 2.42 -5.86 -1.15
N CYS A 219 1.72 -5.65 -0.03
CA CYS A 219 0.52 -4.84 0.03
C CYS A 219 0.84 -3.46 0.59
N ILE A 220 0.85 -2.45 -0.27
CA ILE A 220 1.11 -1.06 0.06
C ILE A 220 -0.17 -0.42 0.62
N VAL A 221 -0.20 -0.17 1.94
CA VAL A 221 -1.40 0.27 2.69
C VAL A 221 -1.64 1.79 2.58
N GLY A 222 -1.68 2.27 1.35
CA GLY A 222 -2.07 3.64 1.01
C GLY A 222 -1.29 4.24 -0.16
N LYS A 223 -2.00 4.94 -1.05
CA LYS A 223 -1.45 5.70 -2.19
C LYS A 223 -0.27 6.63 -1.84
N GLY A 224 -0.23 7.18 -0.62
CA GLY A 224 0.88 8.04 -0.17
C GLY A 224 2.23 7.32 -0.06
N ILE A 225 2.20 6.04 0.32
CA ILE A 225 3.38 5.15 0.37
C ILE A 225 3.80 4.79 -1.05
N TRP A 226 2.84 4.39 -1.90
CA TRP A 226 3.13 4.10 -3.31
C TRP A 226 3.74 5.29 -4.06
N GLY A 227 3.22 6.50 -3.84
CA GLY A 227 3.82 7.72 -4.38
C GLY A 227 5.24 8.01 -3.84
N ALA A 228 5.65 7.43 -2.71
CA ALA A 228 7.02 7.51 -2.22
C ALA A 228 7.94 6.51 -2.90
N VAL A 229 7.47 5.27 -3.12
CA VAL A 229 8.13 4.27 -3.97
C VAL A 229 8.34 4.84 -5.38
N TRP A 230 7.29 5.42 -5.97
CA TRP A 230 7.33 6.07 -7.28
C TRP A 230 8.37 7.19 -7.37
N ARG A 231 8.41 8.10 -6.39
CA ARG A 231 9.44 9.15 -6.30
C ARG A 231 10.85 8.57 -6.20
N SER A 232 11.03 7.46 -5.47
CA SER A 232 12.34 6.84 -5.30
C SER A 232 12.82 6.13 -6.57
N ARG A 233 11.94 5.38 -7.25
CA ARG A 233 12.24 4.69 -8.52
C ARG A 233 12.42 5.66 -9.68
N TYR A 234 11.41 6.49 -9.96
CA TYR A 234 11.32 7.32 -11.17
C TYR A 234 11.86 8.75 -11.01
N LYS A 235 12.35 9.13 -9.82
CA LYS A 235 12.89 10.46 -9.48
C LYS A 235 11.94 11.64 -9.80
N ARG A 236 10.63 11.36 -9.89
CA ARG A 236 9.57 12.32 -10.20
C ARG A 236 8.31 12.07 -9.38
N GLU A 237 7.42 13.06 -9.31
CA GLU A 237 6.09 12.85 -8.73
C GLU A 237 5.22 11.95 -9.63
N MET A 238 4.32 11.22 -8.98
CA MET A 238 3.31 10.37 -9.62
C MET A 238 2.13 11.23 -10.09
N LYS A 239 1.83 11.19 -11.38
CA LYS A 239 0.66 11.84 -12.01
C LYS A 239 -0.62 11.04 -11.70
N LYS A 240 -1.75 11.51 -12.23
CA LYS A 240 -3.03 10.79 -12.10
C LYS A 240 -2.99 9.46 -12.87
N ASP A 241 -2.46 9.49 -14.09
CA ASP A 241 -2.52 8.36 -15.03
C ASP A 241 -1.40 7.33 -14.77
N ASP A 242 -0.39 7.69 -13.98
CA ASP A 242 0.60 6.77 -13.39
C ASP A 242 0.00 5.87 -12.28
N PHE A 243 -1.29 6.01 -11.94
CA PHE A 243 -1.86 5.42 -10.72
C PHE A 243 -3.22 4.74 -10.92
N HIS A 244 -3.29 3.49 -10.49
CA HIS A 244 -4.53 2.80 -10.18
C HIS A 244 -4.42 2.01 -8.87
N TRP A 245 -5.57 1.68 -8.28
CA TRP A 245 -5.63 0.74 -7.16
C TRP A 245 -5.46 -0.70 -7.67
N GLY A 246 -5.06 -1.60 -6.78
CA GLY A 246 -4.97 -3.03 -7.07
C GLY A 246 -3.56 -3.53 -7.37
N TRP A 247 -3.48 -4.69 -8.02
CA TRP A 247 -2.23 -5.25 -8.54
C TRP A 247 -1.56 -4.26 -9.50
N GLN A 248 -0.27 -4.01 -9.31
CA GLN A 248 0.54 -3.21 -10.25
C GLN A 248 1.17 -4.13 -11.31
N GLU A 249 1.67 -3.55 -12.41
CA GLU A 249 2.36 -4.28 -13.49
C GLU A 249 3.61 -5.04 -12.99
N ASP A 250 4.02 -6.12 -13.68
CA ASP A 250 5.16 -6.94 -13.25
C ASP A 250 6.50 -6.20 -13.20
N LYS A 251 6.67 -5.13 -14.01
CA LYS A 251 7.83 -4.22 -13.92
C LYS A 251 7.95 -3.55 -12.53
N GLU A 252 6.85 -3.47 -11.78
CA GLU A 252 6.77 -2.83 -10.48
C GLU A 252 7.06 -3.76 -9.30
N ARG A 253 7.40 -5.04 -9.53
CA ARG A 253 7.74 -5.99 -8.46
C ARG A 253 8.82 -5.43 -7.51
N MET A 254 8.76 -5.83 -6.24
CA MET A 254 9.67 -5.35 -5.19
C MET A 254 10.69 -6.41 -4.78
N GLY A 255 11.86 -5.96 -4.34
CA GLY A 255 12.97 -6.82 -3.90
C GLY A 255 13.73 -7.50 -5.03
N LYS A 256 13.41 -7.24 -6.31
CA LYS A 256 14.14 -7.78 -7.46
C LYS A 256 15.65 -7.51 -7.34
N GLU A 257 16.44 -8.46 -7.79
CA GLU A 257 17.90 -8.42 -7.83
C GLU A 257 18.35 -8.88 -9.22
N ASP A 258 19.29 -8.18 -9.83
CA ASP A 258 19.74 -8.52 -11.18
C ASP A 258 20.53 -9.85 -11.16
N GLY A 259 20.16 -10.78 -12.03
CA GLY A 259 20.68 -12.15 -12.03
C GLY A 259 20.02 -13.12 -11.04
N SER A 260 19.06 -12.67 -10.22
CA SER A 260 18.24 -13.56 -9.39
C SER A 260 17.16 -14.27 -10.20
N ALA A 261 17.02 -15.59 -10.00
CA ALA A 261 15.89 -16.38 -10.53
C ALA A 261 14.53 -15.98 -9.90
N TRP A 262 14.55 -15.36 -8.71
CA TRP A 262 13.35 -14.79 -8.10
C TRP A 262 13.10 -13.38 -8.63
N GLU A 263 11.98 -13.20 -9.34
CA GLU A 263 11.58 -11.98 -10.05
C GLU A 263 11.22 -10.79 -9.14
N GLY A 264 11.14 -11.01 -7.84
CA GLY A 264 10.58 -10.07 -6.87
C GLY A 264 9.09 -10.30 -6.59
N ALA A 265 8.64 -9.72 -5.47
CA ALA A 265 7.28 -9.84 -4.96
C ALA A 265 6.29 -8.98 -5.76
N ARG A 266 5.09 -9.52 -6.04
CA ARG A 266 4.01 -8.81 -6.74
C ARG A 266 3.48 -7.66 -5.88
N VAL A 267 3.27 -6.47 -6.44
CA VAL A 267 2.79 -5.31 -5.66
C VAL A 267 1.28 -5.15 -5.78
N TYR A 268 0.61 -4.97 -4.64
CA TYR A 268 -0.78 -4.52 -4.56
C TYR A 268 -0.84 -3.16 -3.86
N VAL A 269 -1.53 -2.17 -4.42
CA VAL A 269 -1.75 -0.88 -3.76
C VAL A 269 -3.19 -0.75 -3.30
N THR A 270 -3.37 -0.65 -1.98
CA THR A 270 -4.69 -0.54 -1.35
C THR A 270 -4.91 0.81 -0.67
N SER A 271 -6.15 1.08 -0.26
CA SER A 271 -6.54 2.31 0.42
C SER A 271 -5.92 2.43 1.82
N SER A 272 -5.70 3.67 2.28
CA SER A 272 -5.17 3.90 3.64
C SER A 272 -6.21 3.56 4.71
N THR A 273 -5.76 2.80 5.70
CA THR A 273 -6.56 2.34 6.84
C THR A 273 -6.71 3.38 7.94
N SER A 274 -5.95 4.47 7.92
CA SER A 274 -6.05 5.53 8.93
C SER A 274 -7.42 6.21 8.92
N GLY A 275 -8.01 6.40 10.11
CA GLY A 275 -9.23 7.20 10.29
C GLY A 275 -9.08 8.67 9.91
N LEU A 276 -7.84 9.19 9.80
CA LEU A 276 -7.57 10.53 9.27
C LEU A 276 -7.67 10.59 7.73
N SER A 277 -7.70 9.45 7.04
CA SER A 277 -7.82 9.35 5.58
C SER A 277 -9.29 9.27 5.16
N ALA A 278 -9.92 10.44 5.04
CA ALA A 278 -11.34 10.61 4.70
C ALA A 278 -11.64 10.68 3.19
N SER A 279 -10.64 10.49 2.32
CA SER A 279 -10.80 10.65 0.86
C SER A 279 -11.53 9.50 0.15
N LEU A 280 -11.90 8.44 0.88
CA LEU A 280 -12.63 7.26 0.39
C LEU A 280 -13.65 6.84 1.45
N ARG A 281 -14.86 6.53 1.01
CA ARG A 281 -15.95 6.01 1.84
C ARG A 281 -15.63 4.59 2.30
N PRO A 282 -16.20 4.10 3.42
CA PRO A 282 -15.93 2.75 3.93
C PRO A 282 -16.13 1.63 2.89
N ALA A 283 -17.24 1.66 2.15
CA ALA A 283 -17.53 0.69 1.08
C ALA A 283 -16.51 0.74 -0.08
N GLU A 284 -15.94 1.91 -0.39
CA GLU A 284 -14.90 2.04 -1.42
C GLU A 284 -13.57 1.46 -0.91
N LYS A 285 -13.25 1.63 0.38
CA LYS A 285 -12.11 0.95 1.01
C LYS A 285 -12.29 -0.57 0.98
N GLU A 286 -13.47 -1.06 1.36
CA GLU A 286 -13.80 -2.50 1.35
C GLU A 286 -13.71 -3.09 -0.08
N ALA A 287 -14.23 -2.39 -1.09
CA ALA A 287 -14.12 -2.79 -2.50
C ALA A 287 -12.66 -2.82 -3.02
N ILE A 288 -11.80 -1.89 -2.57
CA ILE A 288 -10.36 -1.87 -2.93
C ILE A 288 -9.60 -2.97 -2.17
N TRP A 289 -10.00 -3.33 -0.95
CA TRP A 289 -9.32 -4.38 -0.17
C TRP A 289 -9.72 -5.80 -0.61
N LYS A 290 -10.97 -6.00 -1.03
CA LYS A 290 -11.55 -7.33 -1.30
C LYS A 290 -10.73 -8.20 -2.29
N PRO A 291 -10.32 -7.74 -3.48
CA PRO A 291 -9.59 -8.60 -4.43
C PRO A 291 -8.24 -9.07 -3.92
N PHE A 292 -7.59 -8.30 -3.03
CA PHE A 292 -6.34 -8.74 -2.40
C PHE A 292 -6.60 -9.84 -1.36
N GLY A 293 -7.63 -9.68 -0.53
CA GLY A 293 -7.96 -10.68 0.48
C GLY A 293 -8.49 -11.99 -0.11
N GLU A 294 -9.27 -11.93 -1.19
CA GLU A 294 -9.67 -13.12 -1.93
C GLU A 294 -8.46 -13.86 -2.52
N TRP A 295 -7.46 -13.14 -3.05
CA TRP A 295 -6.20 -13.74 -3.52
C TRP A 295 -5.36 -14.34 -2.37
N VAL A 296 -5.18 -13.63 -1.25
CA VAL A 296 -4.47 -14.15 -0.06
C VAL A 296 -5.13 -15.43 0.46
N LYS A 297 -6.47 -15.45 0.52
CA LYS A 297 -7.27 -16.60 0.94
C LYS A 297 -7.10 -17.79 -0.01
N GLY A 298 -7.12 -17.54 -1.33
CA GLY A 298 -6.85 -18.54 -2.36
C GLY A 298 -5.45 -19.14 -2.24
N ARG A 299 -4.41 -18.30 -2.15
CA ARG A 299 -3.02 -18.74 -1.97
C ARG A 299 -2.81 -19.56 -0.69
N ARG A 300 -3.50 -19.22 0.40
CA ARG A 300 -3.45 -20.02 1.63
C ARG A 300 -4.07 -21.41 1.44
N LYS A 301 -5.19 -21.50 0.71
CA LYS A 301 -5.83 -22.77 0.35
C LYS A 301 -4.92 -23.62 -0.53
N GLU A 302 -4.27 -23.01 -1.51
CA GLU A 302 -3.35 -23.67 -2.44
C GLU A 302 -2.09 -24.20 -1.74
N ARG A 303 -1.52 -23.45 -0.78
CA ARG A 303 -0.31 -23.82 -0.03
C ARG A 303 -0.55 -24.78 1.14
N PHE A 304 -1.63 -24.57 1.89
CA PHE A 304 -1.85 -25.22 3.19
C PHE A 304 -3.18 -25.99 3.28
N GLY A 305 -3.94 -26.10 2.19
CA GLY A 305 -5.24 -26.79 2.17
C GLY A 305 -6.37 -26.08 2.94
N THR A 306 -6.14 -24.88 3.48
CA THR A 306 -7.13 -24.13 4.28
C THR A 306 -7.25 -22.67 3.85
N GLU A 307 -8.47 -22.14 3.84
CA GLU A 307 -8.74 -20.72 3.62
C GLU A 307 -8.56 -19.88 4.91
N GLY A 308 -8.72 -20.50 6.07
CA GLY A 308 -8.71 -19.86 7.39
C GLY A 308 -7.36 -19.85 8.08
N ARG A 309 -7.36 -19.76 9.41
CA ARG A 309 -6.16 -19.82 10.25
C ARG A 309 -5.43 -21.16 10.10
N LEU A 310 -4.10 -21.08 10.01
CA LEU A 310 -3.19 -22.23 9.96
C LEU A 310 -3.10 -22.93 11.33
N LEU A 311 -3.09 -24.26 11.30
CA LEU A 311 -2.83 -25.09 12.48
C LEU A 311 -1.32 -25.16 12.76
N GLU A 312 -0.96 -25.53 13.98
CA GLU A 312 0.46 -25.59 14.38
C GLU A 312 1.22 -26.63 13.53
N GLY A 313 2.41 -26.25 13.08
CA GLY A 313 3.28 -27.07 12.22
C GLY A 313 3.16 -26.81 10.72
N MET A 314 2.01 -26.33 10.21
CA MET A 314 1.77 -26.23 8.75
C MET A 314 2.78 -25.32 8.02
N VAL A 315 3.15 -24.18 8.61
CA VAL A 315 4.15 -23.26 8.02
C VAL A 315 5.56 -23.87 7.98
N LYS A 316 5.90 -24.78 8.91
CA LYS A 316 7.22 -25.40 8.96
C LYS A 316 7.41 -26.47 7.87
N MET A 317 6.35 -27.16 7.46
CA MET A 317 6.47 -28.24 6.46
C MET A 317 6.90 -27.70 5.08
N GLU A 318 6.34 -26.59 4.61
CA GLU A 318 6.81 -25.94 3.36
C GLU A 318 8.26 -25.43 3.46
N ALA A 319 8.68 -24.95 4.64
CA ALA A 319 10.04 -24.46 4.83
C ALA A 319 11.11 -25.58 4.76
N VAL A 320 10.73 -26.84 5.03
CA VAL A 320 11.59 -28.02 4.88
C VAL A 320 11.51 -28.59 3.45
N GLY A 321 10.31 -28.64 2.85
CA GLY A 321 10.10 -29.15 1.49
C GLY A 321 10.79 -28.36 0.37
N ALA A 322 11.36 -27.18 0.66
CA ALA A 322 12.17 -26.40 -0.28
C ALA A 322 13.70 -26.70 -0.17
N GLY A 323 14.11 -27.64 0.69
CA GLY A 323 15.52 -27.88 1.04
C GLY A 323 16.09 -29.27 0.73
N GLU A 324 15.24 -30.26 0.40
CA GLU A 324 15.65 -31.66 0.27
C GLU A 324 15.36 -32.20 -1.15
N ASN A 325 16.24 -31.84 -2.10
CA ASN A 325 16.55 -32.75 -3.20
C ASN A 325 17.59 -33.74 -2.67
N GLU A 326 17.14 -34.95 -2.37
CA GLU A 326 17.97 -36.04 -1.89
C GLU A 326 19.09 -36.36 -2.89
N ASN A 327 20.33 -36.33 -2.43
CA ASN A 327 21.47 -36.80 -3.22
C ASN A 327 21.63 -38.32 -3.04
N GLU A 328 20.63 -39.11 -3.45
CA GLU A 328 20.79 -40.54 -3.66
C GLU A 328 21.63 -40.77 -4.93
N GLY A 329 22.90 -41.14 -4.77
CA GLY A 329 23.77 -41.31 -5.94
C GLY A 329 25.24 -41.62 -5.68
N ASN A 330 25.52 -42.89 -5.34
CA ASN A 330 26.68 -43.64 -5.83
C ASN A 330 28.11 -43.17 -5.42
N THR A 331 28.67 -43.75 -4.35
CA THR A 331 29.71 -44.82 -4.44
C THR A 331 30.05 -45.41 -3.07
#